data_AF-A0A3L6RJU2-F1
#
_entry.id   AF-A0A3L6RJU2-F1
#
_cell.length_a   1.000
_cell.length_b   1.000
_cell.length_c   1.000
_cell.angle_alpha   90.00
_cell.angle_beta   90.00
_cell.angle_gamma   90.00
#
_symmetry.space_group_name_H-M   'P 1'
#
loop_
_entity.id
_entity.type
_entity.pdbx_description
1 polymer ?
#
loop_
_entity_poly.entity_id
_entity_poly.type
_entity_poly.pdbx_seq_one_letter_code
_entity_poly.pdbx_strand_id
1 'polypeptide(L)' 'MIATSTLVSFAKRASIEPELKMAHNLHKMSSLLGGALFIADDVFPQTSYLHAAWHLAAALGVSTCNKLLE' A
#
# COMPACT_ATOMS: atom_id res chain seq x y z
N MET A 1 -4.92 2.92 17.23
CA MET A 1 -4.90 1.47 17.52
C MET A 1 -5.78 0.64 16.57
N ILE A 2 -6.75 1.23 15.85
CA ILE A 2 -7.69 0.50 14.96
C ILE A 2 -7.05 0.11 13.61
N ALA A 3 -6.14 0.93 13.06
CA ALA A 3 -5.50 0.65 11.76
C ALA A 3 -4.51 -0.53 11.77
N THR A 4 -3.86 -0.79 12.91
CA THR A 4 -2.89 -1.91 13.03
C THR A 4 -3.61 -3.25 13.12
N SER A 5 -4.77 -3.32 13.77
CA SER A 5 -5.56 -4.56 13.87
C SER A 5 -6.15 -5.00 12.53
N THR A 6 -6.57 -4.07 11.67
CA THR A 6 -7.14 -4.40 10.36
C THR A 6 -6.09 -4.95 9.40
N LEU A 7 -4.89 -4.36 9.38
CA LEU A 7 -3.76 -4.86 8.57
C LEU A 7 -3.30 -6.27 8.98
N VAL A 8 -3.24 -6.53 10.29
CA VAL A 8 -2.87 -7.86 10.81
C VAL A 8 -3.94 -8.91 10.46
N SER A 9 -5.22 -8.56 10.60
CA SER A 9 -6.32 -9.44 10.18
C SER A 9 -6.30 -9.73 8.68
N PHE A 10 -6.00 -8.73 7.85
CA PHE A 10 -5.87 -8.92 6.41
C PHE A 10 -4.68 -9.81 6.04
N ALA A 11 -3.51 -9.58 6.65
CA ALA A 11 -2.34 -10.43 6.42
C ALA A 11 -2.59 -11.88 6.84
N LYS A 12 -3.29 -12.10 7.96
CA LYS A 12 -3.68 -13.43 8.43
C LYS A 12 -4.64 -14.12 7.46
N ARG A 13 -5.66 -13.40 6.99
CA ARG A 13 -6.63 -13.92 6.02
C ARG A 13 -6.00 -14.21 4.67
N ALA A 14 -5.19 -13.30 4.13
CA ALA A 14 -4.45 -13.49 2.88
C ALA A 14 -3.45 -14.67 2.91
N SER A 15 -3.07 -15.15 4.10
CA SER A 15 -2.26 -16.36 4.26
C SER A 15 -3.07 -17.67 4.11
N ILE A 16 -4.39 -17.60 4.25
CA ILE A 16 -5.31 -18.75 4.24
C ILE A 16 -6.17 -18.73 2.97
N GLU A 17 -6.64 -17.54 2.58
CA GLU A 17 -7.53 -17.27 1.44
C GLU A 17 -6.70 -16.83 0.21
N PRO A 18 -6.51 -17.71 -0.80
CA PRO A 18 -5.69 -17.39 -1.98
C PRO A 18 -6.27 -16.22 -2.80
N GLU A 19 -7.59 -16.00 -2.79
CA GLU A 19 -8.22 -14.85 -3.45
C GLU A 19 -7.82 -13.48 -2.85
N LEU A 20 -7.43 -13.45 -1.58
CA LEU A 20 -6.99 -12.23 -0.88
C LEU A 20 -5.48 -11.98 -1.03
N LYS A 21 -4.71 -13.02 -1.36
CA LYS A 21 -3.24 -12.92 -1.47
C LYS A 21 -2.79 -11.89 -2.48
N MET A 22 -3.45 -11.80 -3.63
CA MET A 22 -3.12 -10.80 -4.65
C MET A 22 -3.41 -9.38 -4.16
N ALA A 23 -4.57 -9.16 -3.54
CA ALA A 23 -4.95 -7.87 -2.97
C ALA A 23 -3.98 -7.45 -1.85
N HIS A 24 -3.59 -8.38 -0.99
CA HIS A 24 -2.61 -8.15 0.08
C HIS A 24 -1.22 -7.81 -0.46
N ASN A 25 -0.76 -8.55 -1.46
CA ASN A 25 0.53 -8.25 -2.10
C ASN A 25 0.52 -6.87 -2.76
N LEU A 26 -0.57 -6.51 -3.45
CA LEU A 26 -0.72 -5.18 -4.04
C LEU A 26 -0.71 -4.10 -2.96
N HIS A 27 -1.50 -4.25 -1.90
CA HIS A 27 -1.53 -3.32 -0.76
C HIS A 27 -0.13 -3.10 -0.16
N LYS A 28 0.58 -4.19 0.13
CA LYS A 28 1.92 -4.17 0.73
C LYS A 28 2.94 -3.51 -0.20
N MET A 29 2.99 -3.92 -1.47
CA MET A 29 3.95 -3.41 -2.43
C MET A 29 3.71 -1.94 -2.76
N SER A 30 2.45 -1.54 -2.92
CA SER A 30 2.04 -0.15 -3.10
C SER A 30 2.41 0.72 -1.89
N SER A 31 2.23 0.21 -0.67
CA SER A 31 2.62 0.93 0.55
C SER A 31 4.14 1.11 0.65
N LEU A 32 4.91 0.05 0.34
CA LEU A 32 6.37 0.10 0.34
C LEU A 32 6.90 1.07 -0.72
N LEU A 33 6.39 0.97 -1.95
CA LEU A 33 6.77 1.83 -3.06
C LEU A 33 6.38 3.28 -2.79
N GLY A 34 5.17 3.53 -2.31
CA GLY A 34 4.71 4.85 -1.93
C GLY A 34 5.61 5.47 -0.87
N GLY A 35 5.90 4.75 0.22
CA GLY A 35 6.79 5.24 1.27
C GLY A 35 8.21 5.55 0.76
N ALA A 36 8.75 4.71 -0.13
CA ALA A 36 10.05 4.97 -0.75
C ALA A 36 10.03 6.23 -1.64
N LEU A 37 8.97 6.41 -2.44
CA LEU A 37 8.79 7.58 -3.30
C LEU A 37 8.58 8.86 -2.50
N PHE A 38 7.86 8.81 -1.38
CA PHE A 38 7.70 9.93 -0.44
C PHE A 38 9.06 10.40 0.10
N ILE A 39 9.89 9.46 0.58
CA ILE A 39 11.24 9.79 1.06
C ILE A 39 12.10 10.32 -0.09
N ALA A 40 12.00 9.73 -1.28
CA ALA A 40 12.77 10.16 -2.45
C ALA A 40 12.37 11.58 -2.92
N ASP A 41 11.10 11.96 -2.83
CA ASP A 41 10.60 13.30 -3.18
C ASP A 41 11.30 14.37 -2.32
N ASP A 42 11.46 14.11 -1.02
CA ASP A 42 12.17 15.00 -0.09
C ASP A 42 13.69 15.04 -0.35
N VAL A 43 14.31 13.89 -0.70
CA VAL A 43 15.76 13.80 -0.91
C VAL A 43 16.19 14.33 -2.29
N PHE A 44 15.35 14.17 -3.31
CA PHE A 44 15.64 14.54 -4.69
C PHE A 44 14.60 15.50 -5.26
N PRO A 45 14.47 16.72 -4.72
CA PRO A 45 13.40 17.67 -5.09
C PRO A 45 13.44 18.14 -6.55
N GLN A 46 14.54 17.89 -7.26
CA GLN A 46 14.71 18.21 -8.68
C GLN A 46 14.24 17.08 -9.61
N THR A 47 13.93 15.90 -9.06
CA THR A 47 13.46 14.76 -9.85
C THR A 47 11.95 14.90 -10.03
N SER A 48 11.56 15.27 -11.25
CA SER A 48 10.15 15.44 -11.60
C SER A 48 9.33 14.18 -11.34
N TYR A 49 8.06 14.39 -10.96
CA TYR A 49 7.04 13.36 -10.82
C TYR A 49 7.15 12.40 -9.62
N LEU A 50 8.16 12.51 -8.75
CA LEU A 50 8.24 11.67 -7.53
C LEU A 50 7.01 11.82 -6.64
N HIS A 51 6.60 13.05 -6.35
CA HIS A 51 5.36 13.36 -5.63
C HIS A 51 4.12 12.70 -6.24
N ALA A 52 3.96 12.84 -7.57
CA ALA A 52 2.83 12.26 -8.28
C ALA A 52 2.87 10.72 -8.27
N ALA A 53 4.06 10.13 -8.38
CA ALA A 53 4.27 8.69 -8.33
C ALA A 53 3.96 8.13 -6.93
N TRP A 54 4.35 8.82 -5.87
CA TRP A 54 3.98 8.49 -4.50
C TRP A 54 2.45 8.45 -4.34
N HIS A 55 1.75 9.50 -4.81
CA HIS A 55 0.29 9.55 -4.76
C HIS A 55 -0.38 8.43 -5.56
N LEU A 56 0.16 8.09 -6.73
CA LEU A 56 -0.33 6.97 -7.53
C LEU A 56 -0.16 5.63 -6.79
N ALA A 57 1.00 5.38 -6.20
CA ALA A 57 1.24 4.18 -5.41
C ALA A 57 0.28 4.10 -4.21
N ALA A 58 0.05 5.21 -3.51
CA ALA A 58 -0.91 5.29 -2.40
C ALA A 58 -2.34 4.98 -2.87
N ALA A 59 -2.77 5.53 -4.01
CA ALA A 59 -4.10 5.27 -4.57
C ALA A 59 -4.30 3.78 -4.92
N LEU A 60 -3.29 3.13 -5.50
CA LEU A 60 -3.31 1.69 -5.76
C LEU A 60 -3.42 0.88 -4.45
N GLY A 61 -2.66 1.25 -3.41
CA GLY A 61 -2.76 0.62 -2.10
C GLY A 61 -4.14 0.76 -1.48
N VAL A 62 -4.72 1.97 -1.50
CA VAL A 62 -6.05 2.25 -0.94
C VAL A 62 -7.18 1.58 -1.75
N SER A 63 -7.01 1.37 -3.05
CA SER A 63 -8.01 0.65 -3.87
C SER A 63 -8.26 -0.79 -3.41
N THR A 64 -7.30 -1.38 -2.68
CA THR A 64 -7.43 -2.72 -2.10
C THR A 64 -8.22 -2.73 -0.78
N CYS A 65 -8.48 -1.56 -0.17
CA CYS A 65 -9.13 -1.45 1.15
C CYS A 65 -10.55 -2.01 1.18
N ASN A 66 -11.28 -1.99 0.07
CA ASN A 66 -12.60 -2.62 0.02
C ASN A 66 -12.51 -4.14 0.24
N LYS A 67 -11.44 -4.78 -0.26
CA LYS A 67 -11.14 -6.20 0.02
C LYS A 67 -10.51 -6.45 1.40
N LEU A 68 -10.07 -5.39 2.09
CA LEU A 68 -9.62 -5.48 3.48
C LEU A 68 -10.80 -5.51 4.48
N LEU A 69 -11.94 -4.92 4.10
CA LEU A 69 -13.08 -4.66 5.00
C LEU A 69 -14.26 -5.64 4.83
N GLU A 70 -14.32 -6.38 3.71
CA GLU A 70 -15.16 -7.58 3.54
C GLU A 70 -14.58 -8.78 4.31
#